data_AF-A0A1E4ZT11-F1
#
_entry.id   AF-A0A1E4ZT11-F1
#
_cell.length_a   1.000
_cell.length_b   1.000
_cell.length_c   1.000
_cell.angle_alpha   90.00
_cell.angle_beta   90.00
_cell.angle_gamma   90.00
#
_symmetry.space_group_name_H-M   'P 1'
#
loop_
_entity.id
_entity.type
_entity.pdbx_description
1 polymer ?
#
loop_
_entity_poly.entity_id
_entity_poly.type
_entity_poly.pdbx_seq_one_letter_code
_entity_poly.pdbx_strand_id
1 'polypeptide(L)'
;MRGWLRWRPTPIGVFRQGEHWGIVFATPMTEEDFLNPKNKEPFLRLLDRLENINSLMGVRLTSYAGVIPSYLHANGYKNDVSHHFSKPLPVINKSIEIVISIEFAEYPDKDIPIILLGGNGKIGTPLKYHWRDSRTDIYVVDPQGGNVSLPNEIYGKPAILVDVSRRGAIRIYIDEMWDGLVILNETFPEPSKSTISLLDSKGVKIYHLSGVKGVVIPSLPHGYIDSVPCCAIHDSNEDTLPVLKLLGSQG
;
A
#
# COMPACT_ATOMS: atom_id res chain seq x y z
N MET A 1 13.75 -16.76 -18.55
CA MET A 1 12.96 -15.69 -19.19
C MET A 1 13.84 -14.97 -20.21
N ARG A 2 13.37 -14.65 -21.42
CA ARG A 2 14.22 -13.98 -22.42
C ARG A 2 14.55 -12.55 -21.96
N GLY A 3 15.83 -12.22 -21.80
CA GLY A 3 16.27 -10.95 -21.18
C GLY A 3 15.80 -9.66 -21.85
N TRP A 4 15.30 -9.72 -23.10
CA TRP A 4 14.76 -8.56 -23.80
C TRP A 4 13.38 -8.09 -23.29
N LEU A 5 12.57 -8.99 -22.70
CA LEU A 5 11.25 -8.64 -22.14
C LEU A 5 11.36 -7.76 -20.90
N ARG A 6 12.49 -7.83 -20.19
CA ARG A 6 12.77 -7.06 -18.96
C ARG A 6 12.67 -5.55 -19.18
N TRP A 7 13.03 -5.06 -20.35
CA TRP A 7 13.13 -3.63 -20.66
C TRP A 7 12.03 -3.15 -21.61
N ARG A 8 10.98 -3.94 -21.82
CA ARG A 8 9.85 -3.57 -22.67
C ARG A 8 8.58 -3.48 -21.83
N PRO A 9 7.88 -2.32 -21.85
CA PRO A 9 6.60 -2.22 -21.17
C PRO A 9 5.62 -3.12 -21.93
N THR A 10 5.11 -4.15 -21.26
CA THR A 10 4.18 -5.09 -21.88
C THR A 10 2.78 -4.78 -21.35
N PRO A 11 1.80 -4.46 -22.22
CA PRO A 11 0.43 -4.27 -21.76
C PRO A 11 -0.08 -5.62 -21.21
N ILE A 12 -0.56 -5.60 -19.98
CA ILE A 12 -1.08 -6.79 -19.29
C ILE A 12 -2.56 -6.70 -18.97
N GLY A 13 -3.18 -5.53 -19.17
CA GLY A 13 -4.61 -5.36 -18.98
C GLY A 13 -5.06 -3.91 -19.14
N VAL A 14 -6.36 -3.73 -19.02
CA VAL A 14 -7.01 -2.43 -18.90
C VAL A 14 -7.74 -2.38 -17.57
N PHE A 15 -7.86 -1.21 -16.96
CA PHE A 15 -8.64 -1.04 -15.75
C PHE A 15 -9.70 0.04 -15.92
N ARG A 16 -10.77 -0.08 -15.13
CA ARG A 16 -11.81 0.92 -14.97
C ARG A 16 -12.02 1.22 -13.50
N GLN A 17 -12.00 2.51 -13.16
CA GLN A 17 -12.37 3.04 -11.84
C GLN A 17 -13.36 4.19 -12.05
N GLY A 18 -14.61 4.03 -11.61
CA GLY A 18 -15.69 4.96 -11.95
C GLY A 18 -15.83 5.09 -13.48
N GLU A 19 -15.78 6.32 -13.97
CA GLU A 19 -15.81 6.64 -15.41
C GLU A 19 -14.43 6.69 -16.08
N HIS A 20 -13.36 6.45 -15.32
CA HIS A 20 -11.99 6.53 -15.80
C HIS A 20 -11.48 5.16 -16.25
N TRP A 21 -10.74 5.17 -17.37
CA TRP A 21 -10.08 4.00 -17.93
C TRP A 21 -8.57 4.21 -17.94
N GLY A 22 -7.83 3.11 -17.76
CA GLY A 22 -6.39 3.10 -17.91
C GLY A 22 -5.86 1.78 -18.47
N ILE A 23 -4.59 1.80 -18.87
CA ILE A 23 -3.88 0.62 -19.38
C ILE A 23 -2.80 0.25 -18.37
N VAL A 24 -2.74 -1.03 -18.04
CA VAL A 24 -1.74 -1.58 -17.11
C VAL A 24 -0.59 -2.15 -17.92
N PHE A 25 0.61 -1.68 -17.63
CA PHE A 25 1.85 -2.24 -18.18
C PHE A 25 2.63 -2.95 -17.08
N ALA A 26 3.28 -4.06 -17.42
CA ALA A 26 4.17 -4.76 -16.52
C ALA A 26 5.51 -5.09 -17.17
N THR A 27 6.45 -5.40 -16.30
CA THR A 27 7.81 -5.83 -16.63
C THR A 27 8.26 -6.84 -15.57
N PRO A 28 8.96 -7.92 -15.95
CA PRO A 28 9.45 -8.94 -15.02
C PRO A 28 10.72 -8.52 -14.25
N MET A 29 10.94 -7.22 -14.07
CA MET A 29 12.10 -6.70 -13.33
C MET A 29 11.96 -6.93 -11.83
N THR A 30 13.08 -7.20 -11.18
CA THR A 30 13.19 -7.28 -9.72
C THR A 30 13.87 -6.02 -9.16
N GLU A 31 13.87 -5.87 -7.84
CA GLU A 31 14.63 -4.80 -7.16
C GLU A 31 16.13 -4.82 -7.53
N GLU A 32 16.71 -6.02 -7.66
CA GLU A 32 18.10 -6.20 -8.08
C GLU A 32 18.39 -5.61 -9.47
N ASP A 33 17.42 -5.68 -10.38
CA ASP A 33 17.57 -5.11 -11.72
C ASP A 33 17.71 -3.58 -11.67
N PHE A 34 16.99 -2.91 -10.76
CA PHE A 34 17.07 -1.46 -10.57
C PHE A 34 18.34 -1.02 -9.85
N LEU A 35 18.82 -1.83 -8.89
CA LEU A 35 20.01 -1.52 -8.10
C LEU A 35 21.31 -1.75 -8.88
N ASN A 36 21.29 -2.52 -9.97
CA ASN A 36 22.47 -2.77 -10.79
C ASN A 36 22.81 -1.56 -11.69
N PRO A 37 23.97 -0.89 -11.50
CA PRO A 37 24.33 0.30 -12.30
C PRO A 37 24.41 0.05 -13.81
N LYS A 38 24.70 -1.20 -14.24
CA LYS A 38 24.75 -1.58 -15.67
C LYS A 38 23.39 -1.48 -16.36
N ASN A 39 22.31 -1.47 -15.60
CA ASN A 39 20.94 -1.44 -16.10
C ASN A 39 20.36 -0.03 -16.21
N LYS A 40 21.11 1.02 -15.84
CA LYS A 40 20.64 2.41 -15.90
C LYS A 40 20.14 2.81 -17.29
N GLU A 41 20.94 2.55 -18.31
CA GLU A 41 20.60 2.88 -19.70
C GLU A 41 19.37 2.10 -20.23
N PRO A 42 19.28 0.76 -20.06
CA PRO A 42 18.04 0.03 -20.34
C PRO A 42 16.81 0.56 -19.60
N PHE A 43 16.94 0.97 -18.34
CA PHE A 43 15.86 1.53 -17.55
C PHE A 43 15.38 2.88 -18.09
N LEU A 44 16.30 3.79 -18.43
CA LEU A 44 15.95 5.07 -19.06
C LEU A 44 15.16 4.87 -20.35
N ARG A 45 15.61 3.96 -21.21
CA ARG A 45 14.87 3.62 -22.44
C ARG A 45 13.49 3.02 -22.19
N LEU A 46 13.26 2.37 -21.05
CA LEU A 46 11.93 1.89 -20.67
C LEU A 46 11.02 3.07 -20.32
N LEU A 47 11.53 4.05 -19.55
CA LEU A 47 10.79 5.27 -19.22
C LEU A 47 10.45 6.07 -20.49
N ASP A 48 11.42 6.28 -21.39
CA ASP A 48 11.19 6.97 -22.65
C ASP A 48 10.09 6.30 -23.49
N ARG A 49 10.04 4.96 -23.48
CA ARG A 49 8.98 4.21 -24.18
C ARG A 49 7.61 4.45 -23.54
N LEU A 50 7.53 4.46 -22.22
CA LEU A 50 6.28 4.75 -21.51
C LEU A 50 5.81 6.18 -21.78
N GLU A 51 6.72 7.16 -21.76
CA GLU A 51 6.40 8.56 -22.09
C GLU A 51 5.91 8.73 -23.53
N ASN A 52 6.55 8.03 -24.48
CA ASN A 52 6.09 8.02 -25.87
C ASN A 52 4.69 7.40 -26.00
N ILE A 53 4.43 6.28 -25.32
CA ILE A 53 3.09 5.66 -25.28
C ILE A 53 2.07 6.66 -24.71
N ASN A 54 2.40 7.34 -23.60
CA ASN A 54 1.53 8.32 -22.97
C ASN A 54 1.17 9.47 -23.91
N SER A 55 2.17 10.02 -24.61
CA SER A 55 2.00 11.10 -25.58
C SER A 55 1.09 10.68 -26.74
N LEU A 56 1.33 9.49 -27.31
CA LEU A 56 0.53 8.94 -28.41
C LEU A 56 -0.93 8.66 -28.01
N MET A 57 -1.15 8.26 -26.77
CA MET A 57 -2.46 7.88 -26.24
C MET A 57 -3.23 9.07 -25.62
N GLY A 58 -2.61 10.25 -25.51
CA GLY A 58 -3.19 11.39 -24.81
C GLY A 58 -3.45 11.12 -23.32
N VAL A 59 -2.61 10.29 -22.70
CA VAL A 59 -2.75 9.92 -21.28
C VAL A 59 -2.48 11.14 -20.40
N ARG A 60 -3.44 11.45 -19.52
CA ARG A 60 -3.35 12.59 -18.60
C ARG A 60 -2.52 12.31 -17.35
N LEU A 61 -2.44 11.05 -16.94
CA LEU A 61 -1.81 10.65 -15.68
C LEU A 61 -1.16 9.28 -15.83
N THR A 62 0.10 9.18 -15.39
CA THR A 62 0.85 7.92 -15.38
C THR A 62 1.25 7.61 -13.97
N SER A 63 0.97 6.40 -13.48
CA SER A 63 1.38 5.98 -12.16
C SER A 63 2.33 4.79 -12.21
N TYR A 64 3.32 4.80 -11.33
CA TYR A 64 4.31 3.73 -11.20
C TYR A 64 4.09 2.97 -9.89
N ALA A 65 4.32 1.65 -9.93
CA ALA A 65 4.19 0.76 -8.78
C ALA A 65 5.54 0.12 -8.40
N GLY A 66 5.62 -0.43 -7.19
CA GLY A 66 6.79 -1.17 -6.70
C GLY A 66 8.00 -0.28 -6.43
N VAL A 67 9.18 -0.72 -6.87
CA VAL A 67 10.47 -0.05 -6.59
C VAL A 67 10.67 1.22 -7.44
N ILE A 68 10.00 1.32 -8.58
CA ILE A 68 10.22 2.40 -9.57
C ILE A 68 10.05 3.80 -8.96
N PRO A 69 8.94 4.13 -8.26
CA PRO A 69 8.78 5.44 -7.62
C PRO A 69 9.93 5.79 -6.65
N SER A 70 10.42 4.81 -5.90
CA SER A 70 11.57 4.94 -4.99
C SER A 70 12.85 5.25 -5.72
N TYR A 71 13.12 4.50 -6.76
CA TYR A 71 14.30 4.67 -7.58
C TYR A 71 14.33 6.03 -8.30
N LEU A 72 13.21 6.43 -8.92
CA LEU A 72 13.12 7.71 -9.64
C LEU A 72 13.40 8.90 -8.72
N HIS A 73 12.76 8.91 -7.54
CA HIS A 73 12.96 9.95 -6.54
C HIS A 73 14.42 10.03 -6.05
N ALA A 74 15.02 8.88 -5.71
CA ALA A 74 16.40 8.82 -5.21
C ALA A 74 17.44 9.30 -6.23
N ASN A 75 17.13 9.20 -7.53
CA ASN A 75 18.02 9.61 -8.62
C ASN A 75 17.65 10.98 -9.21
N GLY A 76 16.76 11.74 -8.56
CA GLY A 76 16.43 13.11 -8.96
C GLY A 76 15.59 13.23 -10.24
N TYR A 77 14.93 12.15 -10.67
CA TYR A 77 13.98 12.22 -11.78
C TYR A 77 12.73 12.97 -11.32
N LYS A 78 12.55 14.20 -11.83
CA LYS A 78 11.53 15.17 -11.37
C LYS A 78 10.12 14.96 -11.94
N ASN A 79 9.91 13.98 -12.83
CA ASN A 79 8.61 13.80 -13.49
C ASN A 79 7.56 13.30 -12.49
N ASP A 80 6.71 14.21 -11.98
CA ASP A 80 5.42 13.99 -11.29
C ASP A 80 5.36 12.92 -10.17
N VAL A 81 6.51 12.39 -9.73
CA VAL A 81 6.60 11.25 -8.81
C VAL A 81 5.98 11.60 -7.45
N SER A 82 5.99 12.89 -7.07
CA SER A 82 5.50 13.39 -5.79
C SER A 82 4.01 13.15 -5.57
N HIS A 83 3.18 13.23 -6.62
CA HIS A 83 1.74 13.03 -6.49
C HIS A 83 1.37 11.56 -6.22
N HIS A 84 2.24 10.60 -6.56
CA HIS A 84 1.94 9.18 -6.37
C HIS A 84 1.99 8.71 -4.91
N PHE A 85 2.74 9.42 -4.05
CA PHE A 85 2.92 8.99 -2.65
C PHE A 85 1.79 9.43 -1.74
N SER A 86 1.01 10.46 -2.12
CA SER A 86 -0.16 10.91 -1.37
C SER A 86 -1.46 10.18 -1.76
N LYS A 87 -1.52 9.49 -2.90
CA LYS A 87 -2.73 8.79 -3.37
C LYS A 87 -3.28 7.74 -2.40
N PRO A 88 -2.47 6.97 -1.68
CA PRO A 88 -3.01 6.02 -0.71
C PRO A 88 -3.66 6.70 0.50
N LEU A 89 -3.34 7.97 0.80
CA LEU A 89 -3.73 8.64 2.03
C LEU A 89 -5.26 8.70 2.23
N PRO A 90 -6.08 9.17 1.27
CA PRO A 90 -7.54 9.17 1.43
C PRO A 90 -8.12 7.77 1.59
N VAL A 91 -7.56 6.78 0.89
CA VAL A 91 -8.02 5.40 0.92
C VAL A 91 -7.71 4.74 2.26
N ILE A 92 -6.51 4.98 2.81
CA ILE A 92 -6.11 4.47 4.13
C ILE A 92 -7.00 5.11 5.21
N ASN A 93 -7.20 6.43 5.17
CA ASN A 93 -8.11 7.11 6.10
C ASN A 93 -9.53 6.53 6.04
N LYS A 94 -10.06 6.35 4.83
CA LYS A 94 -11.39 5.76 4.65
C LYS A 94 -11.46 4.32 5.14
N SER A 95 -10.39 3.57 4.95
CA SER A 95 -10.26 2.19 5.44
C SER A 95 -10.25 2.14 6.96
N ILE A 96 -9.55 3.07 7.62
CA ILE A 96 -9.54 3.19 9.09
C ILE A 96 -10.96 3.48 9.59
N GLU A 97 -11.68 4.44 8.99
CA GLU A 97 -13.07 4.72 9.36
C GLU A 97 -13.97 3.48 9.25
N ILE A 98 -13.84 2.73 8.16
CA ILE A 98 -14.62 1.50 7.94
C ILE A 98 -14.26 0.45 8.99
N VAL A 99 -12.97 0.19 9.23
CA VAL A 99 -12.53 -0.77 10.26
C VAL A 99 -13.02 -0.34 11.64
N ILE A 100 -12.95 0.95 11.98
CA ILE A 100 -13.51 1.49 13.23
C ILE A 100 -14.99 1.18 13.35
N SER A 101 -15.76 1.43 12.29
CA SER A 101 -17.20 1.22 12.29
C SER A 101 -17.62 -0.25 12.40
N ILE A 102 -16.77 -1.20 11.97
CA ILE A 102 -17.07 -2.63 11.98
C ILE A 102 -16.62 -3.25 13.30
N GLU A 103 -15.36 -3.01 13.69
CA GLU A 103 -14.71 -3.73 14.79
C GLU A 103 -14.90 -3.06 16.15
N PHE A 104 -15.17 -1.76 16.15
CA PHE A 104 -15.27 -0.97 17.38
C PHE A 104 -16.64 -0.28 17.53
N ALA A 105 -17.69 -0.82 16.90
CA ALA A 105 -19.04 -0.25 16.93
C ALA A 105 -19.62 -0.13 18.36
N GLU A 106 -19.26 -1.04 19.25
CA GLU A 106 -19.75 -1.09 20.63
C GLU A 106 -18.94 -0.19 21.58
N TYR A 107 -17.82 0.38 21.12
CA TYR A 107 -16.98 1.23 21.96
C TYR A 107 -17.55 2.65 22.02
N PRO A 108 -17.84 3.18 23.23
CA PRO A 108 -18.47 4.49 23.39
C PRO A 108 -17.58 5.64 22.92
N ASP A 109 -16.27 5.50 23.14
CA ASP A 109 -15.26 6.44 22.68
C ASP A 109 -14.72 5.98 21.33
N LYS A 110 -15.09 6.70 20.26
CA LYS A 110 -14.62 6.41 18.88
C LYS A 110 -13.19 6.87 18.62
N ASP A 111 -12.49 7.33 19.64
CA ASP A 111 -11.09 7.74 19.56
C ASP A 111 -10.18 6.52 19.80
N ILE A 112 -10.17 5.62 18.81
CA ILE A 112 -9.39 4.39 18.86
C ILE A 112 -7.92 4.73 18.57
N PRO A 113 -6.97 4.38 19.47
CA PRO A 113 -5.54 4.60 19.25
C PRO A 113 -5.05 3.97 17.95
N ILE A 114 -4.14 4.68 17.26
CA ILE A 114 -3.56 4.22 16.00
C ILE A 114 -2.06 3.99 16.17
N ILE A 115 -1.61 2.80 15.80
CA ILE A 115 -0.20 2.44 15.66
C ILE A 115 0.16 2.48 14.17
N LEU A 116 1.09 3.34 13.78
CA LEU A 116 1.59 3.43 12.41
C LEU A 116 2.91 2.65 12.29
N LEU A 117 2.86 1.49 11.64
CA LEU A 117 4.03 0.68 11.34
C LEU A 117 4.64 1.11 9.98
N GLY A 118 5.88 1.58 10.01
CA GLY A 118 6.57 2.12 8.82
C GLY A 118 6.42 3.64 8.62
N GLY A 119 6.27 4.41 9.71
CA GLY A 119 6.00 5.85 9.69
C GLY A 119 7.09 6.77 9.14
N ASN A 120 8.29 6.27 8.83
CA ASN A 120 9.34 7.01 8.11
C ASN A 120 9.47 6.56 6.65
N GLY A 121 8.61 5.64 6.20
CA GLY A 121 8.48 5.25 4.80
C GLY A 121 7.79 6.32 3.94
N LYS A 122 7.66 6.01 2.65
CA LYS A 122 7.08 6.92 1.65
C LYS A 122 5.58 7.16 1.83
N ILE A 123 4.86 6.14 2.30
CA ILE A 123 3.43 6.23 2.61
C ILE A 123 3.25 6.68 4.07
N GLY A 124 4.02 6.11 4.99
CA GLY A 124 3.96 6.43 6.41
C GLY A 124 4.30 7.89 6.76
N THR A 125 5.25 8.51 6.07
CA THR A 125 5.63 9.90 6.36
C THR A 125 4.48 10.89 6.11
N PRO A 126 3.83 10.90 4.92
CA PRO A 126 2.61 11.68 4.70
C PRO A 126 1.48 11.38 5.70
N LEU A 127 1.23 10.10 6.04
CA LEU A 127 0.22 9.72 7.04
C LEU A 127 0.51 10.35 8.41
N LYS A 128 1.75 10.20 8.89
CA LYS A 128 2.22 10.77 10.15
C LYS A 128 2.01 12.28 10.20
N TYR A 129 2.36 13.01 9.14
CA TYR A 129 2.14 14.46 9.09
C TYR A 129 0.67 14.83 9.01
N HIS A 130 -0.11 14.14 8.17
CA HIS A 130 -1.53 14.39 8.02
C HIS A 130 -2.28 14.21 9.34
N TRP A 131 -1.89 13.22 10.15
CA TRP A 131 -2.59 12.93 11.38
C TRP A 131 -2.13 13.73 12.59
N ARG A 132 -0.90 14.25 12.58
CA ARG A 132 -0.28 14.95 13.72
C ARG A 132 -1.18 16.03 14.34
N ASP A 133 -1.94 16.74 13.52
CA ASP A 133 -2.78 17.86 13.96
C ASP A 133 -4.27 17.47 14.15
N SER A 134 -4.64 16.24 13.79
CA SER A 134 -6.03 15.77 13.76
C SER A 134 -6.35 14.64 14.74
N ARG A 135 -5.32 14.03 15.34
CA ARG A 135 -5.45 12.87 16.23
C ARG A 135 -4.41 12.95 17.35
N THR A 136 -4.84 12.70 18.57
CA THR A 136 -4.00 12.77 19.77
C THR A 136 -3.25 11.46 20.05
N ASP A 137 -3.82 10.32 19.67
CA ASP A 137 -3.31 8.99 20.09
C ASP A 137 -2.69 8.23 18.92
N ILE A 138 -1.57 8.74 18.42
CA ILE A 138 -0.79 8.11 17.35
C ILE A 138 0.58 7.69 17.82
N TYR A 139 0.86 6.40 17.65
CA TYR A 139 2.12 5.77 18.00
C TYR A 139 2.84 5.36 16.72
N VAL A 140 4.06 5.84 16.51
CA VAL A 140 4.84 5.51 15.30
C VAL A 140 5.88 4.45 15.64
N VAL A 141 5.82 3.33 14.93
CA VAL A 141 6.78 2.21 15.03
C VAL A 141 7.56 2.13 13.73
N ASP A 142 8.84 2.46 13.77
CA ASP A 142 9.74 2.41 12.64
C ASP A 142 11.20 2.38 13.12
N PRO A 143 11.98 1.33 12.80
CA PRO A 143 13.38 1.23 13.21
C PRO A 143 14.24 2.42 12.77
N GLN A 144 13.94 3.08 11.63
CA GLN A 144 14.68 4.26 11.19
C GLN A 144 14.46 5.47 12.10
N GLY A 145 13.34 5.49 12.82
CA GLY A 145 13.04 6.52 13.82
C GLY A 145 13.47 6.13 15.24
N GLY A 146 14.09 4.97 15.44
CA GLY A 146 14.50 4.46 16.74
C GLY A 146 13.43 3.71 17.53
N ASN A 147 12.18 3.68 17.05
CA ASN A 147 11.09 2.96 17.71
C ASN A 147 10.98 1.54 17.15
N VAL A 148 11.40 0.56 17.94
CA VAL A 148 11.55 -0.84 17.53
C VAL A 148 10.58 -1.80 18.21
N SER A 149 9.63 -1.30 19.00
CA SER A 149 8.63 -2.09 19.73
C SER A 149 7.24 -1.45 19.61
N LEU A 150 6.18 -2.23 19.85
CA LEU A 150 4.84 -1.71 19.99
C LEU A 150 4.72 -0.88 21.30
N PRO A 151 3.83 0.13 21.34
CA PRO A 151 3.64 0.98 22.52
C PRO A 151 3.04 0.23 23.71
N ASN A 152 3.76 0.17 24.83
CA ASN A 152 3.34 -0.53 26.04
C ASN A 152 2.13 0.15 26.73
N GLU A 153 2.01 1.47 26.60
CA GLU A 153 0.96 2.30 27.20
C GLU A 153 -0.46 1.98 26.70
N ILE A 154 -0.58 1.33 25.55
CA ILE A 154 -1.86 0.88 24.98
C ILE A 154 -1.96 -0.64 24.85
N TYR A 155 -1.00 -1.39 25.38
CA TYR A 155 -1.04 -2.85 25.37
C TYR A 155 -2.30 -3.38 26.07
N GLY A 156 -2.98 -4.35 25.44
CA GLY A 156 -4.24 -4.92 25.94
C GLY A 156 -5.48 -4.04 25.72
N LYS A 157 -5.34 -2.86 25.12
CA LYS A 157 -6.47 -1.96 24.80
C LYS A 157 -6.90 -2.11 23.33
N PRO A 158 -8.16 -1.81 23.01
CA PRO A 158 -8.61 -1.70 21.62
C PRO A 158 -7.73 -0.70 20.86
N ALA A 159 -7.16 -1.12 19.72
CA ALA A 159 -6.30 -0.27 18.90
C ALA A 159 -6.29 -0.74 17.45
N ILE A 160 -5.90 0.15 16.55
CA ILE A 160 -5.67 -0.18 15.13
C ILE A 160 -4.18 -0.06 14.82
N LEU A 161 -3.59 -1.11 14.26
CA LEU A 161 -2.27 -1.06 13.65
C LEU A 161 -2.39 -0.89 12.15
N VAL A 162 -1.89 0.22 11.61
CA VAL A 162 -1.82 0.50 10.18
C VAL A 162 -0.43 0.12 9.68
N ASP A 163 -0.35 -0.95 8.89
CA ASP A 163 0.90 -1.41 8.29
C ASP A 163 1.09 -0.85 6.88
N VAL A 164 2.07 0.04 6.74
CA VAL A 164 2.54 0.62 5.48
C VAL A 164 4.05 0.41 5.31
N SER A 165 4.58 -0.61 5.98
CA SER A 165 6.00 -0.88 6.06
C SER A 165 6.50 -1.71 4.86
N ARG A 166 7.64 -2.39 5.04
CA ARG A 166 8.18 -3.30 4.01
C ARG A 166 7.55 -4.67 4.16
N ARG A 167 7.48 -5.41 3.06
CA ARG A 167 6.99 -6.80 3.04
C ARG A 167 7.57 -7.61 4.20
N GLY A 168 6.67 -8.15 5.03
CA GLY A 168 7.01 -9.06 6.12
C GLY A 168 7.36 -8.39 7.45
N ALA A 169 7.37 -7.06 7.57
CA ALA A 169 7.75 -6.41 8.83
C ALA A 169 6.79 -6.72 9.97
N ILE A 170 5.48 -6.86 9.70
CA ILE A 170 4.46 -7.31 10.67
C ILE A 170 4.95 -8.51 11.48
N ARG A 171 5.65 -9.47 10.85
CA ARG A 171 6.06 -10.72 11.50
C ARG A 171 6.97 -10.49 12.70
N ILE A 172 7.75 -9.42 12.69
CA ILE A 172 8.69 -9.07 13.76
C ILE A 172 7.93 -8.74 15.05
N TYR A 173 6.72 -8.18 14.93
CA TYR A 173 5.98 -7.62 16.06
C TYR A 173 4.86 -8.53 16.58
N ILE A 174 4.62 -9.69 15.94
CA ILE A 174 3.48 -10.57 16.28
C ILE A 174 3.48 -10.94 17.77
N ASP A 175 4.65 -11.22 18.34
CA ASP A 175 4.76 -11.64 19.74
C ASP A 175 4.30 -10.55 20.72
N GLU A 176 4.43 -9.27 20.34
CA GLU A 176 3.99 -8.10 21.09
C GLU A 176 2.51 -7.77 20.87
N MET A 177 1.82 -8.42 19.92
CA MET A 177 0.40 -8.15 19.63
C MET A 177 -0.52 -8.88 20.60
N TRP A 178 -1.70 -8.29 20.84
CA TRP A 178 -2.69 -8.69 21.83
C TRP A 178 -4.11 -8.76 21.25
N ASP A 179 -5.00 -9.46 21.94
CA ASP A 179 -6.42 -9.54 21.60
C ASP A 179 -7.11 -8.17 21.67
N GLY A 180 -7.91 -7.83 20.67
CA GLY A 180 -8.50 -6.48 20.50
C GLY A 180 -7.64 -5.50 19.67
N LEU A 181 -6.42 -5.88 19.28
CA LEU A 181 -5.69 -5.18 18.23
C LEU A 181 -6.22 -5.60 16.85
N VAL A 182 -6.55 -4.64 16.00
CA VAL A 182 -6.95 -4.89 14.60
C VAL A 182 -5.91 -4.31 13.65
N ILE A 183 -5.46 -5.10 12.69
CA ILE A 183 -4.48 -4.68 11.68
C ILE A 183 -5.19 -4.22 10.41
N LEU A 184 -4.83 -3.05 9.90
CA LEU A 184 -5.07 -2.62 8.53
C LEU A 184 -3.75 -2.68 7.75
N ASN A 185 -3.59 -3.71 6.92
CA ASN A 185 -2.40 -3.95 6.13
C ASN A 185 -2.54 -3.36 4.71
N GLU A 186 -1.76 -2.33 4.39
CA GLU A 186 -1.59 -1.81 3.03
C GLU A 186 -0.41 -2.48 2.30
N THR A 187 0.58 -2.97 3.04
CA THR A 187 1.78 -3.59 2.47
C THR A 187 1.44 -4.72 1.50
N PHE A 188 1.92 -4.61 0.25
CA PHE A 188 1.82 -5.67 -0.76
C PHE A 188 3.12 -6.51 -0.83
N PRO A 189 3.02 -7.84 -1.06
CA PRO A 189 1.82 -8.66 -1.09
C PRO A 189 1.23 -8.90 0.30
N GLU A 190 0.04 -9.50 0.32
CA GLU A 190 -0.60 -10.04 1.52
C GLU A 190 0.38 -10.81 2.43
N PRO A 191 0.19 -10.76 3.75
CA PRO A 191 0.96 -11.58 4.69
C PRO A 191 0.85 -13.06 4.37
N SER A 192 1.90 -13.81 4.71
CA SER A 192 1.92 -15.27 4.48
C SER A 192 0.82 -15.98 5.29
N LYS A 193 0.36 -17.15 4.83
CA LYS A 193 -0.58 -17.99 5.59
C LYS A 193 -0.10 -18.28 7.01
N SER A 194 1.20 -18.55 7.19
CA SER A 194 1.79 -18.74 8.52
C SER A 194 1.71 -17.48 9.40
N THR A 195 1.86 -16.30 8.81
CA THR A 195 1.69 -15.03 9.54
C THR A 195 0.24 -14.85 9.97
N ILE A 196 -0.70 -15.08 9.06
CA ILE A 196 -2.14 -14.99 9.34
C ILE A 196 -2.53 -15.97 10.46
N SER A 197 -2.11 -17.23 10.40
CA SER A 197 -2.41 -18.22 11.45
C SER A 197 -1.86 -17.84 12.82
N LEU A 198 -0.68 -17.20 12.88
CA LEU A 198 -0.11 -16.71 14.15
C LEU A 198 -0.92 -15.54 14.71
N LEU A 199 -1.37 -14.61 13.85
CA LEU A 199 -2.24 -13.50 14.25
C LEU A 199 -3.59 -14.02 14.77
N ASP A 200 -4.21 -14.95 14.05
CA ASP A 200 -5.47 -15.59 14.45
C ASP A 200 -5.33 -16.26 15.83
N SER A 201 -4.21 -16.94 16.11
CA SER A 201 -3.97 -17.58 17.41
C SER A 201 -3.86 -16.59 18.59
N LYS A 202 -3.64 -15.31 18.30
CA LYS A 202 -3.59 -14.21 19.28
C LYS A 202 -4.89 -13.41 19.36
N GLY A 203 -5.93 -13.78 18.61
CA GLY A 203 -7.16 -13.00 18.50
C GLY A 203 -7.02 -11.72 17.67
N VAL A 204 -5.93 -11.57 16.91
CA VAL A 204 -5.63 -10.36 16.14
C VAL A 204 -6.25 -10.49 14.75
N LYS A 205 -7.25 -9.66 14.46
CA LYS A 205 -7.86 -9.58 13.12
C LYS A 205 -7.00 -8.76 12.19
N ILE A 206 -6.96 -9.14 10.91
CA ILE A 206 -6.21 -8.41 9.89
C ILE A 206 -7.03 -8.18 8.62
N TYR A 207 -7.21 -6.91 8.28
CA TYR A 207 -7.79 -6.45 7.03
C TYR A 207 -6.68 -6.07 6.06
N HIS A 208 -6.68 -6.63 4.86
CA HIS A 208 -5.81 -6.19 3.78
C HIS A 208 -6.51 -5.18 2.88
N LEU A 209 -5.90 -4.01 2.74
CA LEU A 209 -6.29 -3.02 1.74
C LEU A 209 -5.79 -3.46 0.36
N SER A 210 -6.71 -4.05 -0.40
CA SER A 210 -6.45 -4.59 -1.74
C SER A 210 -6.35 -3.50 -2.82
N GLY A 211 -6.82 -2.30 -2.54
CA GLY A 211 -6.99 -1.24 -3.53
C GLY A 211 -8.30 -0.50 -3.34
N VAL A 212 -8.80 0.07 -4.43
CA VAL A 212 -10.12 0.72 -4.50
C VAL A 212 -11.06 -0.05 -5.43
N LYS A 213 -12.36 0.21 -5.27
CA LYS A 213 -13.41 -0.38 -6.09
C LYS A 213 -13.18 -0.03 -7.56
N GLY A 214 -13.10 -1.06 -8.38
CA GLY A 214 -12.88 -0.97 -9.82
C GLY A 214 -12.59 -2.36 -10.37
N VAL A 215 -12.30 -2.44 -11.67
CA VAL A 215 -12.05 -3.71 -12.34
C VAL A 215 -10.78 -3.59 -13.16
N VAL A 216 -9.93 -4.63 -13.12
CA VAL A 216 -8.82 -4.81 -14.05
C VAL A 216 -9.10 -6.05 -14.90
N ILE A 217 -8.90 -5.95 -16.22
CA ILE A 217 -9.17 -7.02 -17.18
C ILE A 217 -7.89 -7.29 -17.99
N PRO A 218 -7.31 -8.51 -17.92
CA PRO A 218 -7.62 -9.57 -16.96
C PRO A 218 -7.35 -9.16 -15.51
N SER A 219 -7.99 -9.83 -14.55
CA SER A 219 -7.81 -9.55 -13.13
C SER A 219 -6.33 -9.69 -12.72
N LEU A 220 -5.87 -8.75 -11.89
CA LEU A 220 -4.55 -8.84 -11.30
C LEU A 220 -4.52 -9.95 -10.23
N PRO A 221 -3.35 -10.57 -10.00
CA PRO A 221 -3.28 -11.76 -9.15
C PRO A 221 -3.32 -11.41 -7.65
N HIS A 222 -3.65 -12.41 -6.82
CA HIS A 222 -3.63 -12.34 -5.35
C HIS A 222 -4.52 -11.23 -4.76
N GLY A 223 -3.94 -10.36 -3.91
CA GLY A 223 -4.65 -9.30 -3.22
C GLY A 223 -5.34 -8.30 -4.14
N TYR A 224 -4.94 -8.19 -5.41
CA TYR A 224 -5.58 -7.26 -6.36
C TYR A 224 -6.79 -7.83 -7.10
N ILE A 225 -7.24 -9.05 -6.78
CA ILE A 225 -8.48 -9.58 -7.34
C ILE A 225 -9.64 -8.64 -6.99
N ASP A 226 -10.36 -8.20 -8.03
CA ASP A 226 -11.52 -7.30 -7.99
C ASP A 226 -11.25 -5.89 -7.43
N SER A 227 -10.01 -5.41 -7.53
CA SER A 227 -9.64 -4.05 -7.12
C SER A 227 -8.69 -3.38 -8.12
N VAL A 228 -8.71 -2.04 -8.12
CA VAL A 228 -7.66 -1.23 -8.74
C VAL A 228 -6.62 -0.90 -7.66
N PRO A 229 -5.32 -1.19 -7.87
CA PRO A 229 -4.28 -0.92 -6.89
C PRO A 229 -4.24 0.55 -6.43
N CYS A 230 -3.89 0.80 -5.16
CA CYS A 230 -3.84 2.16 -4.60
C CYS A 230 -2.87 3.11 -5.33
N CYS A 231 -1.86 2.57 -6.01
CA CYS A 231 -0.94 3.36 -6.82
C CYS A 231 -1.56 3.82 -8.15
N ALA A 232 -2.62 3.17 -8.64
CA ALA A 232 -3.26 3.43 -9.93
C ALA A 232 -4.55 4.25 -9.84
N ILE A 233 -4.90 4.73 -8.65
CA ILE A 233 -6.16 5.47 -8.40
C ILE A 233 -6.17 6.78 -9.19
N HIS A 234 -7.34 7.11 -9.74
CA HIS A 234 -7.70 8.44 -10.21
C HIS A 234 -8.18 9.32 -9.04
N ASP A 235 -7.73 10.57 -8.98
CA ASP A 235 -7.95 11.48 -7.85
C ASP A 235 -9.40 12.05 -7.77
N SER A 236 -10.39 11.43 -8.43
CA SER A 236 -11.80 11.76 -8.23
C SER A 236 -12.27 11.21 -6.88
N ASN A 237 -12.49 12.12 -5.91
CA ASN A 237 -12.82 11.77 -4.51
C ASN A 237 -14.00 10.79 -4.37
N GLU A 238 -14.98 10.82 -5.27
CA GLU A 238 -16.18 9.96 -5.21
C GLU A 238 -15.90 8.48 -5.55
N ASP A 239 -14.77 8.16 -6.20
CA ASP A 239 -14.45 6.80 -6.66
C ASP A 239 -13.43 6.06 -5.76
N THR A 240 -13.08 6.62 -4.60
CA THR A 240 -12.02 6.12 -3.70
C THR A 240 -12.54 5.14 -2.63
N LEU A 241 -13.51 4.29 -2.99
CA LEU A 241 -14.05 3.28 -2.05
C LEU A 241 -13.02 2.16 -1.84
N PRO A 242 -12.46 1.97 -0.63
CA PRO A 242 -11.47 0.91 -0.39
C PRO A 242 -12.09 -0.48 -0.50
N VAL A 243 -11.31 -1.42 -1.03
CA VAL A 243 -11.62 -2.85 -1.00
C VAL A 243 -10.80 -3.49 0.11
N LEU A 244 -11.48 -3.82 1.21
CA LEU A 244 -10.88 -4.47 2.38
C LEU A 244 -11.21 -5.96 2.36
N LYS A 245 -10.18 -6.80 2.53
CA LYS A 245 -10.31 -8.24 2.68
C LYS A 245 -9.92 -8.63 4.09
N LEU A 246 -10.86 -9.17 4.87
CA LEU A 246 -10.50 -9.82 6.12
C LEU A 246 -9.69 -11.08 5.77
N LEU A 247 -8.46 -11.15 6.28
CA LEU A 247 -7.59 -12.30 6.14
C LEU A 247 -7.66 -13.14 7.41
N GLY A 248 -7.60 -14.46 7.26
CA GLY A 248 -7.77 -15.36 8.39
C GLY A 248 -9.24 -15.67 8.65
N SER A 249 -9.49 -16.26 9.80
CA SER A 249 -10.68 -17.08 10.03
C SER A 249 -12.02 -16.31 9.90
N GLN A 250 -12.70 -16.51 8.77
CA GLN A 250 -14.05 -17.06 8.85
C GLN A 250 -13.90 -18.58 8.95
N GLY A 251 -14.54 -19.18 9.95
CA GLY A 251 -14.59 -20.63 10.12
C GLY A 251 -15.15 -21.36 8.91
#